data_AF-W8VXA8-F1
#
_entry.id   AF-W8VXA8-F1
#
_cell.length_a   1.000
_cell.length_b   1.000
_cell.length_c   1.000
_cell.angle_alpha   90.00
_cell.angle_beta   90.00
_cell.angle_gamma   90.00
#
_symmetry.space_group_name_H-M   'P 1'
#
loop_
_entity.id
_entity.type
_entity.pdbx_description
1 polymer ?
#
loop_
_entity_poly.entity_id
_entity_poly.type
_entity_poly.pdbx_seq_one_letter_code
_entity_poly.pdbx_strand_id
1 'polypeptide(L)' 'MNESKKQLFNGILIIIGGGLLVYSLTVTGTSIYTQIVGLMVLMIGAYRASAHWAKHKDDHLDE' A
#
# COMPACT_ATOMS: atom_id res chain seq x y z
N MET A 1 -8.36 -12.00 11.16
CA MET A 1 -8.35 -11.95 9.67
C MET A 1 -7.32 -12.96 9.18
N ASN A 2 -7.65 -13.84 8.24
CA ASN A 2 -6.68 -14.82 7.71
C ASN A 2 -5.60 -14.13 6.84
N GLU A 3 -4.46 -14.77 6.64
CA GLU A 3 -3.29 -14.17 5.97
C GLU A 3 -3.61 -13.69 4.55
N SER A 4 -4.40 -14.45 3.78
CA SER A 4 -4.84 -14.05 2.44
C SER A 4 -5.62 -12.73 2.44
N LYS A 5 -6.52 -12.52 3.42
CA LYS A 5 -7.25 -11.25 3.56
C LYS A 5 -6.34 -10.11 4.01
N LYS A 6 -5.28 -10.37 4.79
CA LYS A 6 -4.27 -9.36 5.15
C LYS A 6 -3.46 -8.92 3.93
N GLN A 7 -3.04 -9.85 3.09
CA GLN A 7 -2.31 -9.54 1.86
C GLN A 7 -3.15 -8.75 0.86
N LEU A 8 -4.41 -9.16 0.66
CA LEU A 8 -5.39 -8.41 -0.14
C LEU A 8 -5.59 -6.97 0.38
N PHE A 9 -5.76 -6.81 1.69
CA PHE A 9 -5.93 -5.50 2.31
C PHE A 9 -4.69 -4.61 2.13
N ASN A 10 -3.48 -5.17 2.26
CA ASN A 10 -2.24 -4.43 2.03
C ASN A 10 -2.14 -3.95 0.58
N GLY A 11 -2.52 -4.78 -0.39
CA GLY A 11 -2.57 -4.39 -1.81
C GLY A 11 -3.57 -3.27 -2.10
N ILE A 12 -4.76 -3.32 -1.49
CA ILE A 12 -5.78 -2.26 -1.62
C ILE A 12 -5.25 -0.91 -1.13
N LEU A 13 -4.53 -0.88 -0.01
CA LEU A 13 -3.90 0.35 0.50
C LEU A 13 -2.93 0.95 -0.51
N ILE A 14 -2.11 0.12 -1.16
CA ILE A 14 -1.16 0.58 -2.20
C ILE A 14 -1.93 1.18 -3.39
N ILE A 15 -2.99 0.51 -3.86
CA ILE A 15 -3.80 1.00 -4.98
C ILE A 15 -4.48 2.33 -4.64
N ILE A 16 -5.06 2.46 -3.44
CA ILE A 16 -5.72 3.69 -3.00
C ILE A 16 -4.70 4.83 -2.86
N GLY A 17 -3.56 4.58 -2.21
CA GLY A 17 -2.51 5.58 -2.03
C GLY A 17 -1.92 6.04 -3.36
N GLY A 18 -1.64 5.11 -4.27
CA GLY A 18 -1.18 5.41 -5.63
C GLY A 18 -2.22 6.20 -6.44
N GLY A 19 -3.49 5.81 -6.37
CA GLY A 19 -4.60 6.53 -7.01
C GLY A 19 -4.76 7.96 -6.49
N LEU A 20 -4.64 8.17 -5.18
CA LEU A 20 -4.67 9.52 -4.57
C LEU A 20 -3.50 10.39 -5.05
N LEU A 21 -2.31 9.82 -5.16
CA LEU A 21 -1.15 10.55 -5.69
C LEU A 21 -1.34 10.91 -7.17
N VAL A 22 -1.74 9.95 -8.01
CA VAL A 22 -2.05 10.22 -9.43
C VAL A 22 -3.11 11.31 -9.55
N TYR A 23 -4.19 11.24 -8.77
CA TYR A 23 -5.23 12.27 -8.73
C TYR A 23 -4.65 13.64 -8.35
N SER A 24 -3.89 13.72 -7.26
CA SER A 24 -3.30 14.98 -6.78
C SER A 24 -2.31 15.62 -7.75
N LEU A 25 -1.62 14.82 -8.57
CA LEU A 25 -0.63 15.28 -9.54
C LEU A 25 -1.23 15.66 -10.90
N THR A 26 -2.41 15.13 -11.23
CA THR A 26 -3.05 15.34 -12.54
C THR A 26 -4.17 16.37 -12.50
N VAL A 27 -4.82 16.57 -11.35
CA VAL A 27 -5.93 17.51 -11.20
C VAL A 27 -5.43 18.83 -10.59
N THR A 28 -5.55 19.91 -11.35
CA THR A 28 -5.21 21.26 -10.91
C THR A 28 -6.17 21.73 -9.81
N GLY A 29 -5.65 22.50 -8.84
CA GLY A 29 -6.44 22.98 -7.70
C GLY A 29 -6.64 21.96 -6.58
N THR A 30 -6.06 20.75 -6.69
CA THR A 30 -6.06 19.77 -5.60
C THR A 30 -5.24 20.27 -4.42
N SER A 31 -5.73 20.04 -3.20
CA SER A 31 -5.03 20.41 -1.98
C SER A 31 -3.73 19.61 -1.81
N ILE A 32 -2.67 20.26 -1.33
CA ILE A 32 -1.42 19.59 -0.92
C ILE A 32 -1.66 18.49 0.13
N TYR A 33 -2.71 18.63 0.96
CA TYR A 33 -3.08 17.61 1.93
C TYR A 33 -3.53 16.31 1.27
N THR A 34 -4.14 16.35 0.08
CA THR A 34 -4.49 15.14 -0.68
C THR A 34 -3.23 14.37 -1.09
N GLN A 35 -2.18 15.07 -1.50
CA GLN A 35 -0.90 14.47 -1.86
C GLN A 35 -0.21 13.86 -0.62
N ILE A 36 -0.23 14.56 0.52
CA ILE A 36 0.33 14.06 1.79
C ILE A 36 -0.42 12.80 2.25
N VAL A 37 -1.76 12.80 2.21
CA VAL A 37 -2.57 11.64 2.57
C VAL A 37 -2.31 10.47 1.62
N GLY A 38 -2.25 10.73 0.30
CA GLY A 38 -1.91 9.71 -0.69
C GLY A 38 -0.56 9.06 -0.42
N LEU A 39 0.46 9.87 -0.10
CA LEU A 39 1.79 9.39 0.25
C LEU A 39 1.77 8.53 1.53
N MET A 40 1.11 9.01 2.59
CA MET A 40 0.99 8.28 3.85
C MET A 40 0.31 6.92 3.65
N VAL A 41 -0.81 6.88 2.92
CA VAL A 41 -1.54 5.65 2.62
C VAL A 41 -0.69 4.68 1.81
N LEU A 42 0.02 5.19 0.78
CA LEU A 42 0.92 4.38 -0.04
C LEU A 42 2.05 3.78 0.79
N MET A 43 2.71 4.58 1.63
CA MET A 43 3.82 4.12 2.47
C MET A 43 3.37 3.06 3.49
N ILE A 44 2.19 3.24 4.11
CA ILE A 44 1.62 2.26 5.04
C ILE A 44 1.31 0.95 4.31
N GLY A 45 0.70 1.02 3.13
CA GLY A 45 0.41 -0.15 2.30
C GLY A 45 1.68 -0.91 1.91
N ALA A 46 2.68 -0.18 1.40
CA ALA A 46 3.96 -0.71 0.99
C ALA A 46 4.72 -1.35 2.15
N TYR A 47 4.84 -0.66 3.30
CA TYR A 47 5.50 -1.20 4.48
C TYR A 47 4.88 -2.52 4.93
N ARG A 48 3.54 -2.59 5.00
CA ARG A 48 2.83 -3.81 5.42
C ARG A 48 2.98 -4.94 4.41
N ALA A 49 2.98 -4.63 3.11
CA ALA A 49 3.23 -5.62 2.06
C ALA A 49 4.66 -6.17 2.15
N SER A 50 5.66 -5.30 2.28
CA SER A 50 7.07 -5.69 2.42
C SER A 50 7.31 -6.52 3.68
N ALA A 51 6.70 -6.14 4.82
CA ALA A 51 6.81 -6.91 6.05
C ALA A 51 6.17 -8.30 5.92
N HIS A 52 5.04 -8.42 5.22
CA HIS A 52 4.41 -9.71 4.94
C HIS A 52 5.30 -10.59 4.05
N TRP A 53 5.86 -10.04 2.97
CA TRP A 53 6.75 -10.80 2.08
C TRP A 53 8.05 -11.21 2.77
N ALA A 54 8.61 -10.34 3.61
CA ALA A 54 9.81 -10.68 4.38
C ALA A 54 9.55 -11.84 5.36
N LYS A 55 8.36 -11.89 5.97
CA LYS A 55 7.99 -12.96 6.90
C LYS A 55 7.82 -14.32 6.22
N HIS A 56 7.28 -14.35 5.00
CA HIS A 56 6.97 -15.59 4.27
C HIS A 56 8.03 -15.91 3.20
N LYS A 57 9.21 -15.29 3.29
CA LYS A 57 10.27 -15.39 2.27
C LYS A 57 10.85 -16.81 2.18
N ASP A 58 10.96 -17.47 3.33
CA ASP A 58 11.64 -18.75 3.48
C ASP A 58 10.65 -19.93 3.60
N ASP A 59 9.35 -19.68 3.46
CA ASP A 59 8.30 -20.70 3.59
C ASP A 59 8.46 -21.85 2.57
N HIS A 60 9.14 -21.61 1.44
CA HIS A 60 9.43 -22.67 0.46
C HIS A 60 10.51 -23.65 0.94
N LEU A 61 11.37 -23.26 1.89
CA LEU A 61 12.52 -24.04 2.34
C LEU A 61 12.15 -25.10 3.38
N ASP A 62 10.94 -24.99 3.94
CA ASP A 62 10.39 -25.91 4.93
C ASP A 62 9.44 -26.97 4.30
N GLU A 63 9.36 -27.04 2.96
CA GLU A 63 8.70 -28.11 2.16
C GLU A 63 9.70 -29.14 1.62
#